data_AF-A0A942BHL5-F1
#
_entry.id   AF-A0A942BHL5-F1
#
_cell.length_a   1.000
_cell.length_b   1.000
_cell.length_c   1.000
_cell.angle_alpha   90.00
_cell.angle_beta   90.00
_cell.angle_gamma   90.00
#
_symmetry.space_group_name_H-M   'P 1'
#
loop_
_entity.id
_entity.type
_entity.pdbx_description
1 polymer ?
#
loop_
_entity_poly.entity_id
_entity_poly.type
_entity_poly.pdbx_seq_one_letter_code
_entity_poly.pdbx_strand_id
1 'polypeptide(L)'
;MRSKLSFSFVSAGIVLASMASAEQVRIHLDYTFTSNFTLRSGSTSHLEGPELGADMIVMQAPGGASLSVGARWLLGGKLRSGGDTDGDVYRFLFRGTQPIPTTQLFVFVAGGIAHTRARAEEFEDVNGYNAQLGLGSYLGGSSVAGRFKPAVEFTYTNAAKGQLRGFGLGLSAGF
;
A
#
# COMPACT_ATOMS: atom_id res chain seq x y z
N MET A 1 11.27 -25.41 -31.43
CA MET A 1 11.74 -25.35 -30.02
C MET A 1 11.06 -24.19 -29.33
N ARG A 2 10.19 -24.44 -28.34
CA ARG A 2 9.50 -23.40 -27.55
C ARG A 2 10.04 -23.46 -26.12
N SER A 3 10.74 -22.41 -25.68
CA SER A 3 11.21 -22.29 -24.30
C SER A 3 10.01 -22.02 -23.39
N LYS A 4 9.78 -22.90 -22.41
CA LYS A 4 8.85 -22.66 -21.31
C LYS A 4 9.56 -21.77 -20.30
N LEU A 5 9.11 -20.52 -20.16
CA LEU A 5 9.49 -19.63 -19.06
C LEU A 5 8.69 -20.05 -17.83
N SER A 6 9.34 -20.85 -16.97
CA SER A 6 8.82 -21.22 -15.65
C SER A 6 9.06 -20.06 -14.68
N PHE A 7 8.04 -19.23 -14.45
CA PHE A 7 8.09 -18.24 -13.37
C PHE A 7 7.90 -18.96 -12.02
N SER A 8 8.97 -19.10 -11.25
CA SER A 8 8.92 -19.64 -9.89
C SER A 8 8.40 -18.57 -8.93
N PHE A 9 7.22 -18.81 -8.35
CA PHE A 9 6.58 -17.99 -7.31
C PHE A 9 7.24 -18.12 -5.92
N VAL A 10 8.49 -18.57 -5.86
CA VAL A 10 9.20 -18.88 -4.61
C VAL A 10 10.29 -17.84 -4.38
N SER A 11 9.91 -16.64 -3.95
CA SER A 11 10.89 -15.69 -3.38
C SER A 11 10.28 -14.56 -2.55
N ALA A 12 9.01 -14.18 -2.74
CA ALA A 12 8.39 -13.12 -1.93
C ALA A 12 8.37 -13.45 -0.42
N GLY A 13 8.22 -14.73 -0.05
CA GLY A 13 8.21 -15.16 1.34
C GLY A 13 9.59 -15.32 2.01
N ILE A 14 10.68 -15.42 1.24
CA ILE A 14 12.03 -15.74 1.79
C ILE A 14 12.89 -14.48 1.95
N VAL A 15 12.64 -13.41 1.18
CA VAL A 15 13.35 -12.13 1.39
C VAL A 15 12.95 -11.48 2.74
N LEU A 16 11.77 -11.80 3.27
CA LEU A 16 11.34 -11.36 4.61
C LEU A 16 12.12 -12.03 5.76
N ALA A 17 12.66 -13.24 5.56
CA ALA A 17 13.33 -13.99 6.63
C ALA A 17 14.79 -13.56 6.85
N SER A 18 15.47 -12.98 5.85
CA SER A 18 16.87 -12.54 5.98
C SER A 18 17.03 -11.13 6.56
N MET A 19 15.95 -10.41 6.86
CA MET A 19 15.99 -9.08 7.48
C MET A 19 15.86 -9.11 9.02
N ALA A 20 16.02 -10.29 9.63
CA ALA A 20 15.85 -10.53 11.07
C ALA A 20 16.81 -9.76 12.02
N SER A 21 17.62 -8.81 11.51
CA SER A 21 18.43 -7.89 12.31
C SER A 21 18.04 -6.42 12.19
N ALA A 22 16.97 -6.06 11.46
CA ALA A 22 16.66 -4.67 11.16
C ALA A 22 15.27 -4.28 11.66
N GLU A 23 15.23 -3.41 12.69
CA GLU A 23 14.04 -2.67 13.16
C GLU A 23 13.52 -1.66 12.11
N GLN A 24 13.52 -2.06 10.84
CA GLN A 24 13.47 -1.17 9.69
C GLN A 24 12.43 -1.59 8.67
N VAL A 25 11.56 -2.55 8.95
CA VAL A 25 10.52 -2.95 7.98
C VAL A 25 9.14 -2.83 8.62
N ARG A 26 8.21 -2.28 7.86
CA ARG A 26 6.80 -2.19 8.20
C ARG A 26 5.97 -2.88 7.13
N ILE A 27 5.12 -3.81 7.53
CA ILE A 27 4.16 -4.47 6.63
C ILE A 27 2.81 -3.77 6.73
N HIS A 28 2.09 -3.72 5.61
CA HIS A 28 0.77 -3.13 5.45
C HIS A 28 -0.24 -4.16 4.95
N LEU A 29 -1.41 -4.16 5.56
CA LEU A 29 -2.61 -4.82 5.10
C LEU A 29 -3.77 -3.81 5.19
N ASP A 30 -4.09 -3.20 4.06
CA ASP A 30 -5.14 -2.21 3.93
C ASP A 30 -6.32 -2.78 3.13
N TYR A 31 -7.48 -2.15 3.25
CA TYR A 31 -8.60 -2.29 2.32
C TYR A 31 -8.86 -0.91 1.72
N THR A 32 -8.71 -0.80 0.41
CA THR A 32 -8.78 0.46 -0.33
C THR A 32 -10.08 0.51 -1.14
N PHE A 33 -10.71 1.68 -1.16
CA PHE A 33 -11.87 2.03 -1.99
C PHE A 33 -11.52 3.23 -2.85
N THR A 34 -11.54 3.09 -4.17
CA THR A 34 -11.31 4.21 -5.08
C THR A 34 -12.61 4.95 -5.41
N SER A 35 -12.45 6.17 -5.91
CA SER A 35 -13.49 6.97 -6.52
C SER A 35 -13.89 6.36 -7.87
N ASN A 36 -15.07 6.76 -8.35
CA ASN A 36 -15.55 6.33 -9.66
C ASN A 36 -14.67 6.89 -10.79
N PHE A 37 -14.44 6.07 -11.80
CA PHE A 37 -13.80 6.41 -13.07
C PHE A 37 -14.56 5.80 -14.24
N THR A 38 -14.32 6.32 -15.45
CA THR A 38 -14.99 5.86 -16.67
C THR A 38 -14.20 4.71 -17.30
N LEU A 39 -14.90 3.62 -17.64
CA LEU A 39 -14.38 2.49 -18.40
C LEU A 39 -14.35 2.80 -19.91
N ARG A 40 -13.64 1.98 -20.69
CA ARG A 40 -13.65 2.10 -22.17
C ARG A 40 -15.04 1.95 -22.78
N SER A 41 -15.92 1.18 -22.14
CA SER A 41 -17.32 1.01 -22.53
C SER A 41 -18.18 2.27 -22.32
N GLY A 42 -17.66 3.28 -21.62
CA GLY A 42 -18.40 4.49 -21.24
C GLY A 42 -19.17 4.37 -19.92
N SER A 43 -19.21 3.18 -19.30
CA SER A 43 -19.80 3.01 -17.96
C SER A 43 -18.86 3.50 -16.86
N THR A 44 -19.42 3.76 -15.67
CA THR A 44 -18.64 4.13 -14.48
C THR A 44 -18.34 2.91 -13.62
N SER A 45 -17.13 2.85 -13.07
CA SER A 45 -16.71 1.81 -12.14
C SER A 45 -15.75 2.38 -11.09
N HIS A 46 -15.40 1.58 -10.09
CA HIS A 46 -14.37 1.88 -9.10
C HIS A 46 -13.59 0.59 -8.80
N LEU A 47 -12.37 0.75 -8.28
CA LEU A 47 -11.59 -0.34 -7.73
C LEU A 47 -11.80 -0.36 -6.22
N GLU A 48 -12.05 -1.55 -5.69
CA GLU A 48 -12.00 -1.80 -4.26
C GLU A 48 -11.27 -3.11 -4.02
N GLY A 49 -10.67 -3.28 -2.84
CA GLY A 49 -10.04 -4.53 -2.49
C GLY A 49 -8.90 -4.41 -1.49
N PRO A 50 -8.31 -5.55 -1.12
CA PRO A 50 -7.18 -5.61 -0.22
C PRO A 50 -5.92 -5.04 -0.88
N GLU A 51 -5.15 -4.30 -0.10
CA GLU A 51 -3.86 -3.75 -0.48
C GLU A 51 -2.79 -4.28 0.48
N LEU A 52 -1.75 -4.87 -0.08
CA LEU A 52 -0.61 -5.40 0.65
C LEU A 52 0.59 -4.49 0.41
N GLY A 53 1.39 -4.25 1.44
CA GLY A 53 2.58 -3.43 1.28
C GLY A 53 3.70 -3.75 2.24
N ALA A 54 4.89 -3.28 1.90
CA ALA A 54 6.04 -3.29 2.77
C ALA A 54 6.84 -2.01 2.57
N ASP A 55 7.15 -1.35 3.68
CA ASP A 55 7.95 -0.14 3.77
C ASP A 55 9.26 -0.46 4.49
N MET A 56 10.39 0.00 3.96
CA MET A 56 11.68 -0.03 4.63
C MET A 56 11.99 1.37 5.18
N ILE A 57 12.21 1.48 6.48
CA ILE A 57 12.63 2.71 7.16
C ILE A 57 14.08 2.99 6.79
N VAL A 58 14.30 4.07 6.04
CA VAL A 58 15.62 4.48 5.56
C VAL A 58 16.28 5.52 6.47
N MET A 59 15.47 6.25 7.24
CA MET A 59 15.96 7.28 8.15
C MET A 59 15.01 7.44 9.33
N GLN A 60 15.59 7.62 10.51
CA GLN A 60 14.86 7.98 11.71
C GLN A 60 15.44 9.28 12.26
N ALA A 61 14.58 10.24 12.54
CA ALA A 61 14.93 11.55 13.06
C ALA A 61 14.60 11.66 14.56
N PRO A 62 15.22 12.62 15.28
CA PRO A 62 14.86 12.92 16.66
C PRO A 62 13.36 13.17 16.82
N GLY A 63 12.80 12.74 17.95
CA GLY A 63 11.35 12.83 18.18
C GLY A 63 10.52 11.71 17.53
N GLY A 64 11.19 10.68 16.98
CA GLY A 64 10.53 9.46 16.48
C GLY A 64 9.95 9.57 15.07
N ALA A 65 10.20 10.68 14.37
CA ALA A 65 9.85 10.81 12.97
C ALA A 65 10.68 9.87 12.10
N SER A 66 10.11 9.36 11.02
CA SER A 66 10.78 8.39 10.15
C SER A 66 10.48 8.65 8.68
N LEU A 67 11.49 8.44 7.84
CA LEU A 67 11.33 8.35 6.40
C LEU A 67 11.48 6.88 5.99
N SER A 68 10.60 6.44 5.12
CA SER A 68 10.58 5.07 4.61
C SER A 68 10.32 5.06 3.11
N VAL A 69 10.71 3.97 2.46
CA VAL A 69 10.45 3.69 1.06
C VAL A 69 9.83 2.31 0.93
N GLY A 70 8.77 2.18 0.15
CA GLY A 70 8.01 0.94 0.12
C GLY A 70 7.27 0.70 -1.17
N ALA A 71 6.84 -0.54 -1.32
CA ALA A 71 5.99 -0.99 -2.41
C ALA A 71 4.63 -1.43 -1.86
N ARG A 72 3.57 -1.10 -2.59
CA ARG A 72 2.20 -1.54 -2.29
C ARG A 72 1.53 -2.14 -3.51
N TRP A 73 0.65 -3.09 -3.28
CA TRP A 73 -0.11 -3.78 -4.30
C TRP A 73 -1.57 -3.88 -3.87
N LEU A 74 -2.42 -3.08 -4.51
CA LEU A 74 -3.86 -3.21 -4.43
C LEU A 74 -4.30 -4.28 -5.43
N LEU A 75 -4.90 -5.34 -4.90
CA LEU A 75 -5.62 -6.35 -5.65
C LEU A 75 -7.01 -5.81 -5.93
N GLY A 76 -7.08 -4.83 -6.83
CA GLY A 76 -8.32 -4.14 -7.16
C GLY A 76 -9.21 -5.07 -7.97
N GLY A 77 -10.46 -5.16 -7.56
CA GLY A 77 -11.43 -5.99 -8.23
C GLY A 77 -12.64 -6.17 -7.36
N LYS A 78 -13.81 -6.27 -7.97
CA LYS A 78 -15.01 -6.62 -7.21
C LYS A 78 -14.84 -8.07 -6.77
N LEU A 79 -14.24 -8.29 -5.60
CA LEU A 79 -14.24 -9.57 -4.88
C LEU A 79 -15.66 -10.13 -4.69
N ARG A 80 -16.68 -9.29 -4.94
CA ARG A 80 -18.10 -9.59 -4.85
C ARG A 80 -18.75 -10.14 -6.12
N SER A 81 -18.16 -10.04 -7.32
CA SER A 81 -18.89 -10.44 -8.55
C SER A 81 -18.11 -11.15 -9.66
N GLY A 82 -16.79 -11.34 -9.57
CA GLY A 82 -16.03 -12.09 -10.58
C GLY A 82 -16.19 -11.54 -12.01
N GLY A 83 -16.33 -10.21 -12.14
CA GLY A 83 -16.54 -9.54 -13.42
C GLY A 83 -15.20 -9.11 -14.04
N ASP A 84 -15.24 -8.82 -15.34
CA ASP A 84 -14.07 -8.45 -16.17
C ASP A 84 -13.43 -7.09 -15.80
N THR A 85 -13.99 -6.37 -14.82
CA THR A 85 -13.56 -5.04 -14.34
C THR A 85 -12.48 -5.07 -13.25
N ASP A 86 -11.82 -6.21 -13.11
CA ASP A 86 -10.73 -6.38 -12.14
C ASP A 86 -9.44 -5.72 -12.64
N GLY A 87 -8.57 -5.34 -11.72
CA GLY A 87 -7.28 -4.77 -12.08
C GLY A 87 -6.43 -4.39 -10.89
N ASP A 88 -5.12 -4.54 -11.06
CA ASP A 88 -4.16 -4.38 -9.99
C ASP A 88 -3.60 -2.95 -9.99
N VAL A 89 -3.27 -2.42 -8.81
CA VAL A 89 -2.47 -1.20 -8.70
C VAL A 89 -1.19 -1.48 -7.95
N TYR A 90 -0.07 -1.23 -8.61
CA TYR A 90 1.26 -1.30 -8.02
C TYR A 90 1.72 0.11 -7.69
N ARG A 91 2.22 0.34 -6.48
CA ARG A 91 2.70 1.65 -6.03
C ARG A 91 4.09 1.52 -5.46
N PHE A 92 4.92 2.52 -5.74
CA PHE A 92 6.20 2.73 -5.07
C PHE A 92 6.16 4.10 -4.41
N LEU A 93 6.39 4.15 -3.11
CA LEU A 93 6.11 5.31 -2.27
C LEU A 93 7.30 5.65 -1.38
N PHE A 94 7.60 6.94 -1.27
CA PHE A 94 8.36 7.51 -0.17
C PHE A 94 7.38 8.02 0.87
N ARG A 95 7.55 7.62 2.12
CA ARG A 95 6.63 7.91 3.22
C ARG A 95 7.35 8.54 4.40
N GLY A 96 6.94 9.76 4.76
CA GLY A 96 7.31 10.43 6.00
C GLY A 96 6.24 10.22 7.06
N THR A 97 6.63 9.74 8.25
CA THR A 97 5.74 9.54 9.39
C THR A 97 6.20 10.38 10.57
N GLN A 98 5.26 11.08 11.21
CA GLN A 98 5.50 11.91 12.39
C GLN A 98 4.59 11.42 13.53
N PRO A 99 5.13 10.85 14.61
CA PRO A 99 4.33 10.58 15.80
C PRO A 99 3.91 11.90 16.45
N ILE A 100 2.70 11.95 16.98
CA ILE A 100 2.20 13.07 17.77
C ILE A 100 2.68 12.85 19.21
N PRO A 101 3.53 13.74 19.76
CA PRO A 101 4.06 13.60 21.10
C PRO A 101 2.97 13.32 22.12
N THR A 102 3.29 12.53 23.15
CA THR A 102 2.41 12.15 24.28
C THR A 102 1.12 11.41 23.92
N THR A 103 0.92 11.03 22.66
CA THR A 103 -0.23 10.23 22.21
C THR A 103 0.22 8.94 21.53
N GLN A 104 -0.73 8.05 21.23
CA GLN A 104 -0.50 6.87 20.37
C GLN A 104 -0.69 7.19 18.87
N LEU A 105 -0.96 8.45 18.53
CA LEU A 105 -1.30 8.86 17.18
C LEU A 105 -0.05 9.23 16.39
N PHE A 106 -0.15 9.08 15.07
CA PHE A 106 0.82 9.62 14.13
C PHE A 106 0.12 10.12 12.88
N VAL A 107 0.75 11.06 12.20
CA VAL A 107 0.38 11.48 10.85
C VAL A 107 1.44 11.01 9.88
N PHE A 108 1.04 10.79 8.63
CA PHE A 108 2.00 10.49 7.58
C PHE A 108 1.58 11.13 6.27
N VAL A 109 2.60 11.38 5.46
CA VAL A 109 2.46 11.76 4.06
C VAL A 109 3.30 10.81 3.23
N ALA A 110 2.78 10.40 2.08
CA ALA A 110 3.55 9.62 1.13
C ALA A 110 3.40 10.17 -0.28
N GLY A 111 4.42 9.97 -1.10
CA GLY A 111 4.44 10.39 -2.48
C GLY A 111 5.27 9.45 -3.33
N GLY A 112 4.87 9.24 -4.57
CA GLY A 112 5.60 8.39 -5.49
C GLY A 112 4.86 8.11 -6.79
N ILE A 113 5.07 6.92 -7.32
CA ILE A 113 4.53 6.48 -8.59
C ILE A 113 3.59 5.30 -8.41
N ALA A 114 2.57 5.23 -9.25
CA ALA A 114 1.64 4.12 -9.32
C ALA A 114 1.46 3.68 -10.77
N HIS A 115 1.30 2.38 -10.94
CA HIS A 115 0.96 1.73 -12.19
C HIS A 115 -0.36 0.98 -12.00
N THR A 116 -1.39 1.37 -12.74
CA THR A 116 -2.65 0.62 -12.85
C THR A 116 -2.54 -0.37 -13.99
N ARG A 117 -2.97 -1.60 -13.74
CA ARG A 117 -3.04 -2.66 -14.73
C ARG A 117 -4.46 -3.21 -14.79
N ALA A 118 -5.14 -3.06 -15.92
CA ALA A 118 -6.44 -3.66 -16.14
C ALA A 118 -6.31 -5.17 -16.35
N ARG A 119 -7.28 -5.93 -15.84
CA ARG A 119 -7.60 -7.27 -16.36
C ARG A 119 -8.65 -7.09 -17.46
N ALA A 120 -8.57 -7.93 -18.50
CA ALA A 120 -9.47 -7.88 -19.66
C ALA A 120 -9.54 -6.53 -20.41
N GLU A 121 -8.56 -5.62 -20.22
CA GLU A 121 -8.44 -4.33 -20.92
C GLU A 121 -9.60 -3.33 -20.71
N GLU A 122 -10.44 -3.51 -19.68
CA GLU A 122 -11.62 -2.65 -19.45
C GLU A 122 -11.28 -1.18 -19.13
N PHE A 123 -10.06 -0.93 -18.68
CA PHE A 123 -9.50 0.40 -18.52
C PHE A 123 -8.04 0.45 -19.02
N GLU A 124 -7.49 1.66 -19.13
CA GLU A 124 -6.14 1.85 -19.66
C GLU A 124 -5.07 1.52 -18.61
N ASP A 125 -4.04 0.78 -19.03
CA ASP A 125 -2.82 0.58 -18.25
C ASP A 125 -2.07 1.89 -18.18
N VAL A 126 -1.86 2.39 -16.96
CA VAL A 126 -1.59 3.79 -16.77
C VAL A 126 -0.59 4.00 -15.65
N ASN A 127 0.47 4.74 -15.97
CA ASN A 127 1.39 5.29 -14.98
C ASN A 127 0.90 6.67 -14.51
N GLY A 128 1.06 6.95 -13.22
CA GLY A 128 0.73 8.25 -12.64
C GLY A 128 1.40 8.51 -11.31
N TYR A 129 1.48 9.79 -10.94
CA TYR A 129 1.89 10.19 -9.60
C TYR A 129 0.83 9.84 -8.58
N ASN A 130 1.29 9.39 -7.42
CA ASN A 130 0.48 9.05 -6.28
C ASN A 130 0.92 9.87 -5.07
N ALA A 131 -0.02 10.48 -4.37
CA ALA A 131 0.18 11.14 -3.10
C ALA A 131 -0.79 10.54 -2.08
N GLN A 132 -0.33 10.32 -0.86
CA GLN A 132 -1.14 9.83 0.24
C GLN A 132 -0.98 10.75 1.44
N LEU A 133 -2.08 10.94 2.15
CA LEU A 133 -2.11 11.56 3.46
C LEU A 133 -2.84 10.59 4.39
N GLY A 134 -2.35 10.43 5.61
CA GLY A 134 -3.08 9.61 6.56
C GLY A 134 -2.77 9.91 8.01
N LEU A 135 -3.59 9.28 8.83
CA LEU A 135 -3.52 9.29 10.28
C LEU A 135 -3.51 7.84 10.73
N GLY A 136 -2.68 7.51 11.71
CA GLY A 136 -2.71 6.21 12.34
C GLY A 136 -2.63 6.28 13.84
N SER A 137 -2.94 5.16 14.48
CA SER A 137 -2.79 4.95 15.92
C SER A 137 -2.09 3.64 16.17
N TYR A 138 -1.04 3.66 17.00
CA TYR A 138 -0.44 2.44 17.51
C TYR A 138 -1.44 1.70 18.41
N LEU A 139 -1.51 0.38 18.26
CA LEU A 139 -2.36 -0.51 19.06
C LEU A 139 -1.55 -1.06 20.24
N GLY A 140 -1.74 -0.48 21.43
CA GLY A 140 -1.17 -1.00 22.70
C GLY A 140 0.02 -0.23 23.27
N GLY A 141 0.20 -0.33 24.59
CA GLY A 141 1.21 0.41 25.38
C GLY A 141 2.58 -0.27 25.51
N SER A 142 2.74 -1.49 25.00
CA SER A 142 4.00 -2.24 25.08
C SER A 142 4.08 -3.19 23.89
N SER A 143 5.08 -2.96 23.04
CA SER A 143 5.43 -3.84 21.93
C SER A 143 5.63 -5.27 22.45
N VAL A 144 4.98 -6.25 21.81
CA VAL A 144 5.24 -7.65 22.10
C VAL A 144 6.73 -7.87 21.78
N ALA A 145 7.52 -8.12 22.83
CA ALA A 145 8.99 -8.24 22.77
C ALA A 145 9.76 -7.00 22.26
N GLY A 146 9.26 -5.77 22.45
CA GLY A 146 10.04 -4.55 22.12
C GLY A 146 9.99 -4.15 20.64
N ARG A 147 9.78 -5.12 19.74
CA ARG A 147 10.02 -4.98 18.29
C ARG A 147 8.75 -4.80 17.47
N PHE A 148 7.65 -5.47 17.86
CA PHE A 148 6.40 -5.42 17.11
C PHE A 148 5.56 -4.19 17.49
N LYS A 149 5.32 -3.29 16.55
CA LYS A 149 4.49 -2.09 16.73
C LYS A 149 3.29 -2.10 15.77
N PRO A 150 2.17 -2.74 16.16
CA PRO A 150 0.97 -2.74 15.34
C PRO A 150 0.30 -1.37 15.38
N ALA A 151 -0.33 -0.98 14.27
CA ALA A 151 -1.09 0.25 14.15
C ALA A 151 -2.31 0.06 13.25
N VAL A 152 -3.33 0.88 13.48
CA VAL A 152 -4.43 1.10 12.52
C VAL A 152 -4.12 2.38 11.74
N GLU A 153 -4.33 2.38 10.44
CA GLU A 153 -4.09 3.50 9.55
C GLU A 153 -5.36 3.84 8.75
N PHE A 154 -5.71 5.11 8.71
CA PHE A 154 -6.63 5.69 7.75
C PHE A 154 -5.83 6.47 6.71
N THR A 155 -6.06 6.16 5.44
CA THR A 155 -5.31 6.70 4.32
C THR A 155 -6.25 7.36 3.33
N TYR A 156 -5.97 8.59 2.94
CA TYR A 156 -6.53 9.21 1.76
C TYR A 156 -5.48 9.19 0.65
N THR A 157 -5.84 8.61 -0.49
CA THR A 157 -4.99 8.57 -1.68
C THR A 157 -5.50 9.58 -2.70
N ASN A 158 -4.61 10.44 -3.18
CA ASN A 158 -4.85 11.33 -4.30
C ASN A 158 -3.83 11.03 -5.40
N ALA A 159 -4.32 10.73 -6.60
CA ALA A 159 -3.47 10.53 -7.76
C ALA A 159 -3.85 11.53 -8.86
N ALA A 160 -2.86 11.87 -9.69
CA ALA A 160 -3.06 12.74 -10.84
C ALA A 160 -4.11 12.17 -11.80
N LYS A 161 -4.22 10.83 -11.87
CA LYS A 161 -5.21 10.13 -12.67
C LYS A 161 -6.33 9.56 -11.79
N GLY A 162 -7.58 9.86 -12.16
CA GLY A 162 -8.77 9.68 -11.31
C GLY A 162 -9.02 8.25 -10.80
N GLN A 163 -8.53 7.24 -11.52
CA GLN A 163 -8.65 5.81 -11.18
C GLN A 163 -8.04 5.40 -9.83
N LEU A 164 -7.22 6.27 -9.23
CA LEU A 164 -6.42 5.97 -8.04
C LEU A 164 -6.72 6.86 -6.85
N ARG A 165 -7.77 7.68 -6.92
CA ARG A 165 -8.20 8.54 -5.80
C ARG A 165 -9.11 7.75 -4.88
N GLY A 166 -8.96 7.83 -3.57
CA GLY A 166 -9.76 6.99 -2.68
C GLY A 166 -9.38 7.05 -1.21
N PHE A 167 -10.03 6.20 -0.44
CA PHE A 167 -9.77 6.00 0.98
C PHE A 167 -9.33 4.58 1.25
N GLY A 168 -8.50 4.39 2.26
CA GLY A 168 -8.05 3.10 2.74
C GLY A 168 -8.12 3.03 4.26
N LEU A 169 -8.45 1.86 4.77
CA LEU A 169 -8.35 1.51 6.18
C LEU A 169 -7.51 0.26 6.29
N GLY A 170 -6.53 0.26 7.19
CA GLY A 170 -5.69 -0.91 7.32
C GLY A 170 -4.95 -1.03 8.62
N LEU A 171 -4.20 -2.12 8.67
CA LEU A 171 -3.31 -2.48 9.74
C LEU A 171 -1.89 -2.41 9.22
N SER A 172 -1.00 -1.88 10.04
CA SER A 172 0.43 -1.96 9.78
C SER A 172 1.15 -2.50 10.99
N ALA A 173 2.32 -3.08 10.76
CA ALA A 173 3.18 -3.53 11.83
C ALA A 173 4.64 -3.36 11.46
N GLY A 174 5.37 -2.62 12.29
CA GLY A 174 6.84 -2.53 12.22
C GLY A 174 7.51 -3.61 13.05
N PHE A 175 8.66 -4.09 12.59
CA PHE A 175 9.58 -4.99 13.30
C PHE A 175 11.03 -4.56 13.11
#